data_AF-A0A158E487-F1
#
_entry.id   AF-A0A158E487-F1
#
_cell.length_a   1.000
_cell.length_b   1.000
_cell.length_c   1.000
_cell.angle_alpha   90.00
_cell.angle_beta   90.00
_cell.angle_gamma   90.00
#
_symmetry.space_group_name_H-M   'P 1'
#
loop_
_entity.id
_entity.type
_entity.pdbx_description
1 polymer ?
#
loop_
_entity_poly.entity_id
_entity_poly.type
_entity_poly.pdbx_seq_one_letter_code
_entity_poly.pdbx_strand_id
1 'polypeptide(L)'
;MSALPSVFADEPFGIGRFIELLHRTIGLDAESIGANSVSRAVRERYNLWRDRHGGTLDDYYRAVTHDPARMQELIEAVVVPETWFFRDPEAFAALARLARVRLHERPAKPLRVLSAPCSTGEEAYTIAMALIEAGIPAERFSIDAIDVSERALAIARRAHYGRNAFRGRALAFRDRHFRAADGGWQLDPAVAQCVRFTQANLLQLDAHAFERFDFILCRNVLIYFDRDTQCAVLRVLDGLLAQGGTLFVGPAETGLLMREGMSSANIPLAFAFNRPERESANVFSGAWPVPPVAKPLPPMKRAFVLPAWASAPLAVRSVPLAKPREEERVEPAPAADLAQARELADAGRLDAAASAARAFLDAHPSNADAYYLLGVIADARGEHQASRGHYRRALYLDPAHREALTHLAACLSLDGDESGARLLLARAGRVTGSTR
;
A
#
# COMPACT_ATOMS: atom_id res chain seq x y z
N MET A 1 24.39 0.55 11.82
CA MET A 1 24.94 1.87 11.44
C MET A 1 25.56 1.74 10.06
N SER A 2 24.79 2.01 9.01
CA SER A 2 25.26 2.06 7.62
C SER A 2 24.88 3.45 7.08
N ALA A 3 25.88 4.21 6.64
CA ALA A 3 25.77 5.63 6.33
C ALA A 3 25.05 5.88 5.00
N LEU A 4 24.08 6.80 5.01
CA LEU A 4 23.39 7.32 3.83
C LEU A 4 24.31 8.24 3.01
N PRO A 5 24.17 8.29 1.67
CA PRO A 5 24.96 9.16 0.81
C PRO A 5 24.72 10.66 1.06
N SER A 6 25.81 11.44 1.00
CA SER A 6 25.92 12.83 1.42
C SER A 6 25.36 13.84 0.39
N VAL A 7 24.08 14.19 0.52
CA VAL A 7 23.50 15.43 -0.06
C VAL A 7 23.03 16.38 1.06
N PHE A 8 23.36 16.10 2.31
CA PHE A 8 22.83 16.78 3.50
C PHE A 8 23.84 17.66 4.25
N ALA A 9 24.91 18.10 3.59
CA ALA A 9 26.09 18.64 4.29
C ALA A 9 25.98 20.09 4.80
N ASP A 10 24.95 20.88 4.45
CA ASP A 10 24.94 22.33 4.79
C ASP A 10 23.77 22.86 5.65
N GLU A 11 22.93 22.03 6.28
CA GLU A 11 22.12 22.47 7.43
C GLU A 11 22.03 21.37 8.50
N PRO A 12 22.83 21.44 9.59
CA PRO A 12 23.04 20.29 10.47
C PRO A 12 21.86 19.86 11.35
N PHE A 13 20.70 20.55 11.35
CA PHE A 13 19.62 20.31 12.33
C PHE A 13 18.16 20.50 11.84
N GLY A 14 17.90 20.64 10.54
CA GLY A 14 16.62 21.15 10.05
C GLY A 14 15.44 20.16 10.07
N ILE A 15 15.54 19.08 9.28
CA ILE A 15 14.36 18.30 8.87
C ILE A 15 14.07 17.11 9.80
N GLY A 16 15.08 16.52 10.44
CA GLY A 16 14.91 15.35 11.31
C GLY A 16 13.87 15.55 12.42
N ARG A 17 13.86 16.73 13.04
CA ARG A 17 12.85 17.09 14.06
C ARG A 17 11.43 17.14 13.50
N PHE A 18 11.24 17.52 12.23
CA PHE A 18 9.92 17.46 11.58
C PHE A 18 9.50 16.02 11.28
N ILE A 19 10.44 15.14 10.92
CA ILE A 19 10.15 13.71 10.75
C ILE A 19 9.68 13.11 12.06
N GLU A 20 10.40 13.32 13.16
CA GLU A 20 10.02 12.86 14.50
C GLU A 20 8.68 13.45 14.95
N LEU A 21 8.43 14.73 14.63
CA LEU A 21 7.18 15.40 14.93
C LEU A 21 6.01 14.77 14.16
N LEU A 22 6.16 14.52 12.85
CA LEU A 22 5.13 13.88 12.03
C LEU A 22 4.89 12.43 12.45
N HIS A 23 5.97 11.69 12.76
CA HIS A 23 5.90 10.34 13.30
C HIS A 23 5.09 10.31 14.60
N ARG A 24 5.43 11.14 15.59
CA ARG A 24 4.69 11.24 16.85
C ARG A 24 3.23 11.68 16.65
N THR A 25 2.96 12.54 15.67
CA THR A 25 1.63 13.15 15.51
C THR A 25 0.67 12.23 14.76
N ILE A 26 1.11 11.63 13.65
CA ILE A 26 0.25 10.87 12.72
C ILE A 26 0.77 9.46 12.43
N GLY A 27 1.84 9.02 13.09
CA GLY A 27 2.42 7.67 12.93
C GLY A 27 3.29 7.49 11.69
N LEU A 28 3.57 8.57 10.96
CA LEU A 28 4.23 8.53 9.66
C LEU A 28 5.68 8.06 9.77
N ASP A 29 6.02 7.01 9.04
CA ASP A 29 7.39 6.55 8.91
C ASP A 29 8.07 7.12 7.66
N ALA A 30 9.21 7.80 7.88
CA ALA A 30 9.98 8.43 6.81
C ALA A 30 10.73 7.40 5.94
N GLU A 31 11.04 6.21 6.44
CA GLU A 31 11.62 5.14 5.62
C GLU A 31 10.59 4.64 4.59
N SER A 32 9.33 4.55 5.00
CA SER A 32 8.22 4.09 4.16
C SER A 32 7.74 5.12 3.12
N ILE A 33 7.63 6.40 3.48
CA ILE A 33 7.23 7.48 2.54
C ILE A 33 8.41 8.03 1.71
N GLY A 34 9.62 7.78 2.17
CA GLY A 34 10.85 8.34 1.63
C GLY A 34 11.13 9.72 2.22
N ALA A 35 12.27 9.84 2.90
CA ALA A 35 12.73 11.08 3.55
C ALA A 35 12.75 12.30 2.61
N ASN A 36 12.96 12.08 1.30
CA ASN A 36 12.94 13.14 0.30
C ASN A 36 11.53 13.76 0.11
N SER A 37 10.47 12.97 0.25
CA SER A 37 9.09 13.46 0.14
C SER A 37 8.74 14.35 1.33
N VAL A 38 9.10 13.92 2.55
CA VAL A 38 8.92 14.73 3.76
C VAL A 38 9.75 16.00 3.70
N SER A 39 11.01 15.90 3.24
CA SER A 39 11.90 17.05 3.10
C SER A 39 11.36 18.10 2.14
N ARG A 40 10.79 17.66 1.00
CA ARG A 40 10.16 18.54 0.02
C ARG A 40 8.95 19.27 0.62
N ALA A 41 8.06 18.53 1.29
CA ALA A 41 6.88 19.08 1.93
C ALA A 41 7.24 20.11 3.01
N VAL A 42 8.20 19.79 3.89
CA VAL A 42 8.70 20.73 4.92
C VAL A 42 9.25 21.98 4.26
N ARG A 43 10.09 21.86 3.23
CA ARG A 43 10.69 23.00 2.53
C ARG A 43 9.65 23.87 1.85
N GLU A 44 8.66 23.27 1.19
CA GLU A 44 7.56 23.99 0.55
C GLU A 44 6.77 24.80 1.57
N ARG A 45 6.34 24.16 2.66
CA ARG A 45 5.56 24.83 3.72
C ARG A 45 6.38 25.90 4.44
N TYR A 46 7.65 25.63 4.71
CA TYR A 46 8.57 26.61 5.29
C TYR A 46 8.69 27.85 4.40
N ASN A 47 8.90 27.69 3.09
CA ASN A 47 9.02 28.82 2.17
C ASN A 47 7.74 29.69 2.19
N LEU A 48 6.55 29.08 2.09
CA LEU A 48 5.27 29.80 2.16
C LEU A 48 5.03 30.51 3.50
N TRP A 49 5.54 29.93 4.60
CA TRP A 49 5.48 30.56 5.91
C TRP A 49 6.45 31.75 6.01
N ARG A 50 7.70 31.54 5.58
CA ARG A 50 8.79 32.53 5.59
C ARG A 50 8.46 33.75 4.75
N ASP A 51 7.82 33.57 3.58
CA ASP A 51 7.44 34.70 2.71
C ASP A 51 6.46 35.67 3.40
N ARG A 52 5.71 35.19 4.41
CA ARG A 52 4.75 36.00 5.17
C ARG A 52 5.28 36.52 6.51
N HIS A 53 6.20 35.79 7.15
CA HIS A 53 6.62 36.08 8.53
C HIS A 53 8.12 36.40 8.67
N GLY A 54 8.94 36.11 7.66
CA GLY A 54 10.39 36.05 7.80
C GLY A 54 10.84 34.92 8.73
N GLY A 55 12.14 34.87 9.05
CA GLY A 55 12.69 33.95 10.05
C GLY A 55 13.34 32.68 9.48
N THR A 56 13.78 31.83 10.41
CA THR A 56 14.56 30.61 10.14
C THR A 56 13.68 29.36 10.13
N LEU A 57 14.26 28.22 9.72
CA LEU A 57 13.58 26.93 9.79
C LEU A 57 13.26 26.50 11.24
N ASP A 58 14.05 26.94 12.23
CA ASP A 58 13.77 26.69 13.65
C ASP A 58 12.56 27.49 14.14
N ASP A 59 12.42 28.74 13.68
CA ASP A 59 11.24 29.56 13.97
C ASP A 59 9.98 28.92 13.37
N TYR A 60 10.08 28.38 12.15
CA TYR A 60 8.99 27.60 11.54
C TYR A 60 8.67 26.33 12.34
N TYR A 61 9.68 25.59 12.79
CA TYR A 61 9.47 24.41 13.65
C TYR A 61 8.70 24.78 14.92
N ARG A 62 9.09 25.86 15.60
CA ARG A 62 8.35 26.36 16.79
C ARG A 62 6.94 26.78 16.44
N ALA A 63 6.73 27.42 15.29
CA ALA A 63 5.39 27.80 14.84
C ALA A 63 4.50 26.59 14.60
N VAL A 64 5.01 25.55 13.93
CA VAL A 64 4.28 24.29 13.67
C VAL A 64 3.95 23.55 14.96
N THR A 65 4.83 23.56 15.98
CA THR A 65 4.57 22.85 17.24
C THR A 65 3.57 23.55 18.15
N HIS A 66 3.42 24.87 18.06
CA HIS A 66 2.51 25.66 18.91
C HIS A 66 1.18 25.99 18.24
N ASP A 67 1.08 25.83 16.91
CA ASP A 67 -0.11 26.20 16.14
C ASP A 67 -0.68 24.97 15.41
N PRO A 68 -1.82 24.42 15.88
CA PRO A 68 -2.47 23.28 15.25
C PRO A 68 -2.82 23.50 13.77
N ALA A 69 -3.10 24.73 13.35
CA ALA A 69 -3.40 25.01 11.95
C ALA A 69 -2.16 24.82 11.07
N ARG A 70 -0.99 25.26 11.55
CA ARG A 70 0.29 25.07 10.83
C ARG A 70 0.73 23.60 10.83
N MET A 71 0.48 22.88 11.92
CA MET A 71 0.65 21.42 11.95
C MET A 71 -0.20 20.75 10.87
N GLN A 72 -1.47 21.14 10.78
CA GLN A 72 -2.38 20.58 9.78
C GLN A 72 -1.90 20.88 8.36
N GLU A 73 -1.45 22.09 8.07
CA GLU A 73 -0.86 22.45 6.77
C GLU A 73 0.36 21.58 6.41
N LEU A 74 1.18 21.21 7.39
CA LEU A 74 2.32 20.33 7.18
C LEU A 74 1.87 18.89 6.92
N ILE A 75 0.91 18.37 7.70
CA ILE A 75 0.31 17.05 7.51
C ILE A 75 -0.26 16.92 6.08
N GLU A 76 -1.02 17.91 5.64
CA GLU A 76 -1.61 17.97 4.29
C GLU A 76 -0.57 17.92 3.16
N ALA A 77 0.64 18.39 3.42
CA ALA A 77 1.72 18.39 2.44
C ALA A 77 2.47 17.03 2.36
N VAL A 78 2.38 16.20 3.41
CA VAL A 78 3.06 14.88 3.45
C VAL A 78 2.14 13.69 3.18
N VAL A 79 0.85 13.83 3.42
CA VAL A 79 -0.13 12.77 3.15
C VAL A 79 -0.23 12.51 1.65
N VAL A 80 -0.34 11.23 1.27
CA VAL A 80 -0.43 10.76 -0.11
C VAL A 80 -1.88 10.42 -0.46
N PRO A 81 -2.63 11.28 -1.18
CA PRO A 81 -4.05 11.08 -1.43
C PRO A 81 -4.31 10.20 -2.67
N GLU A 82 -3.73 9.00 -2.74
CA GLU A 82 -3.97 8.09 -3.88
C GLU A 82 -5.16 7.16 -3.63
N THR A 83 -6.31 7.48 -4.23
CA THR A 83 -7.54 6.68 -4.16
C THR A 83 -8.33 6.75 -5.48
N TRP A 84 -9.23 5.79 -5.69
CA TRP A 84 -10.17 5.73 -6.81
C TRP A 84 -11.34 4.78 -6.49
N PHE A 85 -12.45 4.95 -7.19
CA PHE A 85 -13.65 4.12 -6.99
C PHE A 85 -13.39 2.64 -7.31
N PHE A 86 -13.95 1.75 -6.49
CA PHE A 86 -13.83 0.30 -6.67
C PHE A 86 -12.37 -0.21 -6.80
N ARG A 87 -11.44 0.40 -6.05
CA ARG A 87 -10.09 -0.14 -5.86
C ARG A 87 -10.16 -1.51 -5.18
N ASP A 88 -9.68 -2.57 -5.84
CA ASP A 88 -9.85 -3.98 -5.47
C ASP A 88 -11.36 -4.35 -5.30
N PRO A 89 -12.12 -4.45 -6.41
CA PRO A 89 -13.58 -4.60 -6.37
C PRO A 89 -14.06 -5.85 -5.62
N GLU A 90 -13.24 -6.89 -5.54
CA GLU A 90 -13.53 -8.14 -4.83
C GLU A 90 -13.76 -7.92 -3.32
N ALA A 91 -13.10 -6.93 -2.71
CA ALA A 91 -13.33 -6.57 -1.31
C ALA A 91 -14.76 -6.06 -1.08
N PHE A 92 -15.27 -5.20 -1.98
CA PHE A 92 -16.62 -4.65 -1.87
C PHE A 92 -17.70 -5.66 -2.22
N ALA A 93 -17.43 -6.57 -3.17
CA ALA A 93 -18.33 -7.69 -3.45
C ALA A 93 -18.44 -8.64 -2.23
N ALA A 94 -17.32 -8.91 -1.55
CA ALA A 94 -17.30 -9.68 -0.31
C ALA A 94 -18.05 -8.97 0.82
N LEU A 95 -17.81 -7.67 1.00
CA LEU A 95 -18.53 -6.82 1.95
C LEU A 95 -20.04 -6.90 1.74
N ALA A 96 -20.52 -6.69 0.52
CA ALA A 96 -21.94 -6.77 0.18
C ALA A 96 -22.57 -8.12 0.55
N ARG A 97 -21.86 -9.23 0.28
CA ARG A 97 -22.31 -10.57 0.64
C ARG A 97 -22.39 -10.76 2.16
N LEU A 98 -21.34 -10.38 2.88
CA LEU A 98 -21.28 -10.49 4.35
C LEU A 98 -22.30 -9.59 5.03
N ALA A 99 -22.53 -8.39 4.50
CA ALA A 99 -23.53 -7.45 4.98
C ALA A 99 -24.95 -8.04 4.94
N ARG A 100 -25.31 -8.74 3.86
CA ARG A 100 -26.59 -9.44 3.76
C ARG A 100 -26.75 -10.55 4.82
N VAL A 101 -25.69 -11.33 5.04
CA VAL A 101 -25.67 -12.36 6.09
C VAL A 101 -25.86 -11.71 7.46
N ARG A 102 -25.11 -10.66 7.75
CA ARG A 102 -25.15 -9.95 9.03
C ARG A 102 -26.52 -9.33 9.33
N LEU A 103 -27.17 -8.74 8.32
CA LEU A 103 -28.54 -8.22 8.44
C LEU A 103 -29.57 -9.34 8.65
N HIS A 104 -29.34 -10.52 8.10
CA HIS A 104 -30.21 -11.67 8.33
C HIS A 104 -30.07 -12.21 9.77
N GLU A 105 -28.85 -12.27 10.29
CA GLU A 105 -28.57 -12.64 11.69
C GLU A 105 -29.10 -11.60 12.69
N ARG A 106 -29.13 -10.33 12.29
CA ARG A 106 -29.49 -9.19 13.16
C ARG A 106 -30.50 -8.25 12.48
N PRO A 107 -31.72 -8.71 12.20
CA PRO A 107 -32.69 -7.95 11.39
C PRO A 107 -33.11 -6.62 12.03
N ALA A 108 -33.06 -6.50 13.35
CA ALA A 108 -33.44 -5.29 14.07
C ALA A 108 -32.33 -4.22 14.14
N LYS A 109 -31.09 -4.51 13.71
CA LYS A 109 -29.96 -3.58 13.81
C LYS A 109 -29.51 -3.14 12.42
N PRO A 110 -29.33 -1.82 12.18
CA PRO A 110 -28.66 -1.35 10.97
C PRO A 110 -27.18 -1.72 11.00
N LEU A 111 -26.58 -1.90 9.82
CA LEU A 111 -25.15 -2.13 9.69
C LEU A 111 -24.36 -0.85 9.97
N ARG A 112 -23.24 -0.99 10.67
CA ARG A 112 -22.28 0.11 10.82
C ARG A 112 -20.97 -0.24 10.14
N VAL A 113 -20.54 0.63 9.23
CA VAL A 113 -19.30 0.48 8.47
C VAL A 113 -18.38 1.66 8.74
N LEU A 114 -17.08 1.39 8.90
CA LEU A 114 -16.04 2.41 9.01
C LEU A 114 -15.11 2.34 7.79
N SER A 115 -14.81 3.47 7.14
CA SER A 115 -13.71 3.62 6.18
C SER A 115 -12.66 4.57 6.77
N ALA A 116 -11.46 4.05 7.01
CA ALA A 116 -10.42 4.75 7.77
C ALA A 116 -8.99 4.36 7.33
N PRO A 117 -8.22 5.23 6.66
CA PRO A 117 -8.60 6.56 6.15
C PRO A 117 -9.49 6.46 4.91
N CYS A 118 -10.30 7.50 4.67
CA CYS A 118 -11.20 7.58 3.52
C CYS A 118 -10.69 8.45 2.37
N SER A 119 -9.61 9.22 2.57
CA SER A 119 -9.04 10.16 1.61
C SER A 119 -10.11 11.09 1.02
N THR A 120 -10.17 11.22 -0.30
CA THR A 120 -11.17 12.03 -1.02
C THR A 120 -12.54 11.37 -1.16
N GLY A 121 -12.82 10.29 -0.42
CA GLY A 121 -14.15 9.70 -0.24
C GLY A 121 -14.51 8.56 -1.19
N GLU A 122 -13.69 8.25 -2.20
CA GLU A 122 -13.99 7.22 -3.19
C GLU A 122 -14.23 5.84 -2.56
N GLU A 123 -13.48 5.45 -1.53
CA GLU A 123 -13.72 4.18 -0.81
C GLU A 123 -15.06 4.21 -0.07
N ALA A 124 -15.33 5.25 0.70
CA ALA A 124 -16.56 5.37 1.48
C ALA A 124 -17.83 5.36 0.61
N TYR A 125 -17.79 6.03 -0.54
CA TYR A 125 -18.88 5.99 -1.51
C TYR A 125 -18.94 4.67 -2.28
N THR A 126 -17.81 4.00 -2.51
CA THR A 126 -17.81 2.64 -3.08
C THR A 126 -18.53 1.66 -2.15
N ILE A 127 -18.32 1.75 -0.85
CA ILE A 127 -19.05 0.98 0.17
C ILE A 127 -20.56 1.24 0.01
N ALA A 128 -20.98 2.50 -0.01
CA ALA A 128 -22.39 2.88 -0.12
C ALA A 128 -23.03 2.30 -1.40
N MET A 129 -22.38 2.51 -2.55
CA MET A 129 -22.85 1.98 -3.83
C MET A 129 -22.94 0.45 -3.81
N ALA A 130 -21.93 -0.26 -3.29
CA ALA A 130 -21.92 -1.72 -3.24
C ALA A 130 -23.04 -2.29 -2.36
N LEU A 131 -23.35 -1.65 -1.23
CA LEU A 131 -24.45 -2.06 -0.35
C LEU A 131 -25.82 -1.82 -1.01
N ILE A 132 -26.01 -0.66 -1.65
CA ILE A 132 -27.24 -0.34 -2.39
C ILE A 132 -27.45 -1.32 -3.55
N GLU A 133 -26.41 -1.60 -4.34
CA GLU A 133 -26.47 -2.55 -5.45
C GLU A 133 -26.72 -4.00 -4.98
N ALA A 134 -26.37 -4.33 -3.73
CA ALA A 134 -26.71 -5.61 -3.11
C ALA A 134 -28.18 -5.68 -2.63
N GLY A 135 -28.97 -4.64 -2.86
CA GLY A 135 -30.38 -4.55 -2.46
C GLY A 135 -30.58 -4.21 -0.99
N ILE A 136 -29.55 -3.66 -0.32
CA ILE A 136 -29.67 -3.20 1.07
C ILE A 136 -30.18 -1.75 1.04
N PRO A 137 -31.34 -1.44 1.65
CA PRO A 137 -31.86 -0.07 1.71
C PRO A 137 -30.90 0.86 2.48
N ALA A 138 -30.83 2.13 2.07
CA ALA A 138 -29.93 3.13 2.66
C ALA A 138 -30.17 3.31 4.17
N GLU A 139 -31.41 3.11 4.64
CA GLU A 139 -31.80 3.23 6.05
C GLU A 139 -31.30 2.05 6.90
N ARG A 140 -30.83 0.97 6.26
CA ARG A 140 -30.34 -0.24 6.92
C ARG A 140 -28.83 -0.25 7.14
N PHE A 141 -28.13 0.83 6.78
CA PHE A 141 -26.72 0.99 7.08
C PHE A 141 -26.31 2.44 7.32
N SER A 142 -25.18 2.63 7.98
CA SER A 142 -24.51 3.94 8.04
C SER A 142 -23.02 3.77 7.91
N ILE A 143 -22.37 4.69 7.20
CA ILE A 143 -20.93 4.67 6.95
C ILE A 143 -20.31 5.87 7.64
N ASP A 144 -19.42 5.60 8.58
CA ASP A 144 -18.53 6.61 9.14
C ASP A 144 -17.22 6.58 8.34
N ALA A 145 -16.78 7.73 7.86
CA ALA A 145 -15.60 7.88 7.03
C ALA A 145 -14.69 8.94 7.67
N ILE A 146 -13.44 8.57 7.94
CA ILE A 146 -12.51 9.45 8.64
C ILE A 146 -11.24 9.65 7.86
N ASP A 147 -10.64 10.83 8.00
CA ASP A 147 -9.30 11.12 7.50
C ASP A 147 -8.63 12.19 8.36
N VAL A 148 -7.30 12.22 8.34
CA VAL A 148 -6.52 13.30 8.98
C VAL A 148 -6.55 14.58 8.14
N SER A 149 -6.75 14.46 6.83
CA SER A 149 -6.76 15.55 5.85
C SER A 149 -8.14 16.18 5.70
N GLU A 150 -8.36 17.34 6.31
CA GLU A 150 -9.60 18.12 6.10
C GLU A 150 -9.72 18.59 4.64
N ARG A 151 -8.61 18.80 3.93
CA ARG A 151 -8.64 19.09 2.49
C ARG A 151 -9.23 17.94 1.69
N ALA A 152 -8.85 16.70 2.00
CA ALA A 152 -9.40 15.51 1.34
C ALA A 152 -10.88 15.33 1.69
N LEU A 153 -11.24 15.51 2.97
CA LEU A 153 -12.64 15.46 3.42
C LEU A 153 -13.51 16.54 2.77
N ALA A 154 -12.98 17.74 2.54
CA ALA A 154 -13.71 18.79 1.81
C ALA A 154 -14.04 18.38 0.37
N ILE A 155 -13.13 17.66 -0.31
CA ILE A 155 -13.40 17.06 -1.63
C ILE A 155 -14.45 15.96 -1.51
N ALA A 156 -14.32 15.08 -0.51
CA ALA A 156 -15.26 13.99 -0.27
C ALA A 156 -16.70 14.49 -0.03
N ARG A 157 -16.87 15.53 0.79
CA ARG A 157 -18.17 16.15 1.08
C ARG A 157 -18.80 16.82 -0.14
N ARG A 158 -17.99 17.35 -1.08
CA ARG A 158 -18.49 17.89 -2.36
C ARG A 158 -19.00 16.80 -3.29
N ALA A 159 -18.46 15.58 -3.15
CA ALA A 159 -18.84 14.40 -3.93
C ALA A 159 -18.80 14.64 -5.47
N HIS A 160 -17.88 15.50 -5.91
CA HIS A 160 -17.68 15.86 -7.30
C HIS A 160 -16.29 15.41 -7.73
N TYR A 161 -16.23 14.54 -8.73
CA TYR A 161 -15.02 13.81 -9.08
C TYR A 161 -14.64 13.98 -10.54
N GLY A 162 -13.35 14.23 -10.78
CA GLY A 162 -12.78 14.23 -12.13
C GLY A 162 -12.41 12.84 -12.62
N ARG A 163 -11.87 12.76 -13.84
CA ARG A 163 -11.52 11.50 -14.52
C ARG A 163 -10.61 10.57 -13.70
N ASN A 164 -9.70 11.12 -12.89
CA ASN A 164 -8.71 10.34 -12.15
C ASN A 164 -9.30 9.44 -11.04
N ALA A 165 -10.50 9.77 -10.56
CA ALA A 165 -11.24 8.95 -9.59
C ALA A 165 -11.84 7.69 -10.24
N PHE A 166 -11.94 7.65 -11.58
CA PHE A 166 -12.53 6.57 -12.35
C PHE A 166 -11.45 5.82 -13.13
N ARG A 167 -10.87 4.79 -12.51
CA ARG A 167 -9.81 3.97 -13.12
C ARG A 167 -10.34 2.62 -13.60
N GLY A 168 -9.65 2.03 -14.57
CA GLY A 168 -9.99 0.73 -15.14
C GLY A 168 -11.14 0.78 -16.15
N ARG A 169 -11.62 -0.40 -16.57
CA ARG A 169 -12.62 -0.56 -17.65
C ARG A 169 -14.05 -0.70 -17.11
N ALA A 170 -14.22 -1.06 -15.84
CA ALA A 170 -15.52 -1.32 -15.23
C ALA A 170 -16.15 -0.05 -14.67
N LEU A 171 -16.66 0.82 -15.54
CA LEU A 171 -17.25 2.12 -15.15
C LEU A 171 -18.78 2.13 -15.11
N ALA A 172 -19.43 0.97 -15.20
CA ALA A 172 -20.88 0.89 -15.22
C ALA A 172 -21.55 1.45 -13.95
N PHE A 173 -20.87 1.43 -12.80
CA PHE A 173 -21.35 2.04 -11.57
C PHE A 173 -21.46 3.57 -11.70
N ARG A 174 -20.58 4.20 -12.49
CA ARG A 174 -20.58 5.65 -12.69
C ARG A 174 -21.88 6.07 -13.35
N ASP A 175 -22.28 5.36 -14.41
CA ASP A 175 -23.48 5.69 -15.17
C ASP A 175 -24.77 5.45 -14.36
N ARG A 176 -24.70 4.65 -13.29
CA ARG A 176 -25.83 4.40 -12.36
C ARG A 176 -25.91 5.42 -11.22
N HIS A 177 -24.77 5.81 -10.65
CA HIS A 177 -24.72 6.57 -9.40
C HIS A 177 -24.21 8.00 -9.55
N PHE A 178 -23.81 8.41 -10.76
CA PHE A 178 -23.31 9.75 -11.02
C PHE A 178 -24.03 10.40 -12.18
N ARG A 179 -24.02 11.74 -12.17
CA ARG A 179 -24.48 12.58 -13.28
C ARG A 179 -23.31 13.37 -13.80
N ALA A 180 -23.24 13.54 -15.12
CA ALA A 180 -22.25 14.42 -15.73
C ALA A 180 -22.45 15.85 -15.20
N ALA A 181 -21.36 16.51 -14.84
CA ALA A 181 -21.32 17.87 -14.33
C ALA A 181 -20.11 18.60 -14.94
N ASP A 182 -20.03 19.92 -14.75
CA ASP A 182 -18.90 20.68 -15.27
C ASP A 182 -17.58 20.23 -14.63
N GLY A 183 -16.59 19.91 -15.46
CA GLY A 183 -15.31 19.40 -15.00
C GLY A 183 -15.31 17.98 -14.41
N GLY A 184 -16.42 17.23 -14.48
CA GLY A 184 -16.43 15.84 -13.97
C GLY A 184 -17.82 15.22 -13.80
N TRP A 185 -17.99 14.55 -12.66
CA TRP A 185 -19.19 13.80 -12.32
C TRP A 185 -19.61 14.08 -10.88
N GLN A 186 -20.89 14.41 -10.71
CA GLN A 186 -21.51 14.60 -9.40
C GLN A 186 -22.14 13.28 -8.95
N LEU A 187 -21.81 12.83 -7.74
CA LEU A 187 -22.44 11.65 -7.13
C LEU A 187 -23.91 11.94 -6.81
N ASP A 188 -24.78 10.94 -6.97
CA ASP A 188 -26.19 11.04 -6.60
C ASP A 188 -26.32 11.33 -5.09
N PRO A 189 -27.08 12.38 -4.70
CA PRO A 189 -27.28 12.74 -3.30
C PRO A 189 -27.77 11.59 -2.42
N ALA A 190 -28.55 10.64 -2.96
CA ALA A 190 -29.03 9.49 -2.20
C ALA A 190 -27.89 8.57 -1.75
N VAL A 191 -26.82 8.44 -2.56
CA VAL A 191 -25.61 7.70 -2.17
C VAL A 191 -24.77 8.55 -1.21
N ALA A 192 -24.65 9.84 -1.48
CA ALA A 192 -23.82 10.74 -0.68
C ALA A 192 -24.28 10.83 0.78
N GLN A 193 -25.60 10.84 1.01
CA GLN A 193 -26.20 10.94 2.35
C GLN A 193 -25.95 9.72 3.24
N CYS A 194 -25.52 8.58 2.68
CA CYS A 194 -25.18 7.38 3.46
C CYS A 194 -23.86 7.49 4.24
N VAL A 195 -23.04 8.50 3.94
CA VAL A 195 -21.67 8.64 4.45
C VAL A 195 -21.53 9.89 5.31
N ARG A 196 -20.95 9.73 6.51
CA ARG A 196 -20.60 10.81 7.42
C ARG A 196 -19.09 10.99 7.48
N PHE A 197 -18.62 12.18 7.14
CA PHE A 197 -17.19 12.51 7.08
C PHE A 197 -16.72 13.29 8.31
N THR A 198 -15.77 12.73 9.04
CA THR A 198 -15.20 13.34 10.26
C THR A 198 -13.69 13.44 10.15
N GLN A 199 -13.12 14.60 10.48
CA GLN A 199 -11.67 14.74 10.61
C GLN A 199 -11.22 14.04 11.89
N ALA A 200 -10.41 12.99 11.76
CA ALA A 200 -9.89 12.25 12.89
C ALA A 200 -8.58 11.54 12.56
N ASN A 201 -7.74 11.39 13.58
CA ASN A 201 -6.54 10.58 13.51
C ASN A 201 -6.84 9.16 14.01
N LEU A 202 -6.53 8.17 13.19
CA LEU A 202 -6.75 6.75 13.49
C LEU A 202 -6.10 6.30 14.81
N LEU A 203 -4.94 6.87 15.16
CA LEU A 203 -4.23 6.58 16.41
C LEU A 203 -4.92 7.17 17.65
N GLN A 204 -5.80 8.16 17.47
CA GLN A 204 -6.43 8.92 18.55
C GLN A 204 -7.91 8.59 18.71
N LEU A 205 -8.43 7.62 17.95
CA LEU A 205 -9.81 7.18 18.11
C LEU A 205 -9.98 6.48 19.46
N ASP A 206 -10.89 7.00 20.27
CA ASP A 206 -11.33 6.29 21.47
C ASP A 206 -12.37 5.24 21.09
N ALA A 207 -11.99 3.96 21.20
CA ALA A 207 -12.88 2.84 20.92
C ALA A 207 -14.15 2.80 21.80
N HIS A 208 -14.17 3.52 22.93
CA HIS A 208 -15.33 3.61 23.81
C HIS A 208 -16.29 4.73 23.41
N ALA A 209 -15.81 5.72 22.65
CA ALA A 209 -16.61 6.84 22.15
C ALA A 209 -17.46 6.45 20.93
N PHE A 210 -17.11 5.35 20.25
CA PHE A 210 -17.85 4.82 19.12
C PHE A 210 -18.65 3.58 19.51
N GLU A 211 -19.87 3.49 18.98
CA GLU A 211 -20.48 2.16 18.83
C GLU A 211 -19.56 1.28 17.96
N ARG A 212 -19.62 -0.04 18.14
CA ARG A 212 -18.80 -0.96 17.37
C ARG A 212 -19.27 -1.06 15.91
N PHE A 213 -18.34 -1.37 15.01
CA PHE A 213 -18.59 -1.49 13.57
C PHE A 213 -18.67 -2.96 13.14
N ASP A 214 -19.65 -3.30 12.31
CA ASP A 214 -19.75 -4.64 11.72
C ASP A 214 -18.65 -4.87 10.67
N PHE A 215 -18.29 -3.80 9.96
CA PHE A 215 -17.26 -3.83 8.94
C PHE A 215 -16.34 -2.61 9.08
N ILE A 216 -15.04 -2.84 8.97
CA ILE A 216 -14.03 -1.78 8.93
C ILE A 216 -13.20 -1.98 7.67
N LEU A 217 -13.01 -0.93 6.88
CA LEU A 217 -12.04 -0.89 5.79
C LEU A 217 -10.91 0.04 6.21
N CYS A 218 -9.70 -0.52 6.33
CA CYS A 218 -8.47 0.21 6.62
C CYS A 218 -7.41 -0.24 5.62
N ARG A 219 -7.41 0.42 4.46
CA ARG A 219 -6.72 -0.06 3.26
C ARG A 219 -5.66 0.93 2.80
N ASN A 220 -4.50 0.40 2.46
CA ASN A 220 -3.39 1.14 1.83
C ASN A 220 -2.83 2.31 2.65
N VAL A 221 -2.92 2.24 3.98
CA VAL A 221 -2.39 3.25 4.90
C VAL A 221 -1.31 2.70 5.82
N LEU A 222 -1.46 1.44 6.26
CA LEU A 222 -0.58 0.83 7.26
C LEU A 222 0.85 0.65 6.72
N ILE A 223 0.98 0.62 5.39
CA ILE A 223 2.25 0.60 4.66
C ILE A 223 3.12 1.85 4.89
N TYR A 224 2.55 2.94 5.42
CA TYR A 224 3.27 4.19 5.70
C TYR A 224 3.65 4.34 7.17
N PHE A 225 3.32 3.36 8.00
CA PHE A 225 3.55 3.37 9.43
C PHE A 225 4.68 2.41 9.79
N ASP A 226 5.44 2.77 10.82
CA ASP A 226 6.41 1.85 11.42
C ASP A 226 5.71 0.70 12.15
N ARG A 227 6.50 -0.27 12.63
CA ARG A 227 5.95 -1.48 13.23
C ARG A 227 5.13 -1.20 14.49
N ASP A 228 5.59 -0.30 15.35
CA ASP A 228 4.93 0.01 16.61
C ASP A 228 3.60 0.74 16.37
N THR A 229 3.60 1.66 15.42
CA THR A 229 2.40 2.39 14.98
C THR A 229 1.41 1.45 14.32
N GLN A 230 1.84 0.53 13.46
CA GLN A 230 0.98 -0.51 12.89
C GLN A 230 0.27 -1.32 13.99
N CYS A 231 1.02 -1.81 14.99
CA CYS A 231 0.44 -2.54 16.12
C CYS A 231 -0.51 -1.68 16.97
N ALA A 232 -0.22 -0.38 17.14
CA ALA A 232 -1.10 0.54 17.84
C ALA A 232 -2.42 0.74 17.09
N VAL A 233 -2.36 1.02 15.78
CA VAL A 233 -3.54 1.16 14.92
C VAL A 233 -4.40 -0.09 14.95
N LEU A 234 -3.79 -1.28 14.81
CA LEU A 234 -4.56 -2.53 14.79
C LEU A 234 -5.28 -2.82 16.10
N ARG A 235 -4.70 -2.43 17.25
CA ARG A 235 -5.39 -2.51 18.54
C ARG A 235 -6.60 -1.58 18.60
N VAL A 236 -6.49 -0.37 18.05
CA VAL A 236 -7.63 0.55 17.93
C VAL A 236 -8.72 -0.04 17.04
N LEU A 237 -8.36 -0.56 15.85
CA LEU A 237 -9.30 -1.16 14.93
C LEU A 237 -10.00 -2.40 15.52
N ASP A 238 -9.27 -3.28 16.20
CA ASP A 238 -9.86 -4.43 16.90
C ASP A 238 -10.81 -3.98 18.03
N GLY A 239 -10.45 -2.91 18.75
CA GLY A 239 -11.29 -2.28 19.76
C GLY A 239 -12.61 -1.75 19.20
N LEU A 240 -12.60 -1.23 17.97
CA LEU A 240 -13.77 -0.70 17.25
C LEU A 240 -14.62 -1.79 16.58
N LEU A 241 -14.04 -2.97 16.32
CA LEU A 241 -14.74 -4.04 15.61
C LEU A 241 -15.79 -4.73 16.51
N ALA A 242 -16.98 -4.95 15.95
CA ALA A 242 -18.04 -5.71 16.59
C ALA A 242 -17.67 -7.19 16.68
N GLN A 243 -18.31 -7.92 17.60
CA GLN A 243 -18.16 -9.38 17.64
C GLN A 243 -18.65 -10.00 16.33
N GLY A 244 -17.80 -10.83 15.72
CA GLY A 244 -18.03 -11.40 14.38
C GLY A 244 -17.99 -10.37 13.26
N GLY A 245 -17.43 -9.17 13.51
CA GLY A 245 -17.18 -8.18 12.47
C GLY A 245 -15.96 -8.55 11.62
N THR A 246 -15.84 -7.89 10.47
CA THR A 246 -14.77 -8.14 9.49
C THR A 246 -13.98 -6.88 9.19
N LEU A 247 -12.66 -6.98 9.25
CA LEU A 247 -11.70 -5.96 8.85
C LEU A 247 -11.19 -6.25 7.43
N PHE A 248 -11.26 -5.28 6.53
CA PHE A 248 -10.71 -5.34 5.18
C PHE A 248 -9.46 -4.47 5.11
N VAL A 249 -8.40 -5.01 4.53
CA VAL A 249 -7.13 -4.29 4.32
C VAL A 249 -6.69 -4.33 2.85
N GLY A 250 -5.65 -3.59 2.51
CA GLY A 250 -4.98 -3.67 1.23
C GLY A 250 -4.12 -4.94 1.10
N PRO A 251 -3.81 -5.38 -0.13
CA PRO A 251 -3.03 -6.59 -0.38
C PRO A 251 -1.69 -6.64 0.37
N ALA A 252 -0.98 -5.50 0.42
CA ALA A 252 0.33 -5.37 1.04
C ALA A 252 0.29 -5.44 2.57
N GLU A 253 -0.89 -5.34 3.18
CA GLU A 253 -1.08 -5.25 4.62
C GLU A 253 -1.46 -6.61 5.22
N THR A 254 -1.86 -7.58 4.39
CA THR A 254 -2.32 -8.92 4.83
C THR A 254 -1.36 -9.64 5.78
N GLY A 255 -0.06 -9.61 5.48
CA GLY A 255 0.97 -10.25 6.30
C GLY A 255 1.09 -9.63 7.70
N LEU A 256 0.73 -8.36 7.86
CA LEU A 256 0.70 -7.68 9.15
C LEU A 256 -0.46 -8.24 10.02
N LEU A 257 -1.68 -8.38 9.48
CA LEU A 257 -2.82 -8.88 10.27
C LEU A 257 -2.62 -10.32 10.74
N MET A 258 -2.03 -11.16 9.89
CA MET A 258 -1.74 -12.56 10.25
C MET A 258 -0.75 -12.64 11.42
N ARG A 259 0.25 -11.75 11.47
CA ARG A 259 1.21 -11.68 12.57
C ARG A 259 0.59 -11.18 13.87
N GLU A 260 -0.38 -10.27 13.78
CA GLU A 260 -1.16 -9.80 14.93
C GLU A 260 -2.29 -10.76 15.32
N GLY A 261 -2.30 -11.98 14.76
CA GLY A 261 -3.20 -13.05 15.18
C GLY A 261 -4.61 -12.98 14.59
N MET A 262 -4.89 -12.09 13.62
CA MET A 262 -6.17 -12.12 12.92
C MET A 262 -6.22 -13.29 11.92
N SER A 263 -7.42 -13.84 11.73
CA SER A 263 -7.64 -14.96 10.81
C SER A 263 -8.24 -14.47 9.49
N SER A 264 -7.70 -14.97 8.37
CA SER A 264 -8.30 -14.73 7.04
C SER A 264 -9.75 -15.23 7.01
N ALA A 265 -10.65 -14.43 6.45
CA ALA A 265 -12.04 -14.82 6.19
C ALA A 265 -12.16 -15.82 5.01
N ASN A 266 -11.04 -16.18 4.37
CA ASN A 266 -10.95 -17.14 3.26
C ASN A 266 -11.84 -16.78 2.06
N ILE A 267 -12.02 -15.48 1.82
CA ILE A 267 -12.69 -14.96 0.63
C ILE A 267 -11.61 -14.53 -0.38
N PRO A 268 -11.53 -15.17 -1.55
CA PRO A 268 -10.49 -14.86 -2.54
C PRO A 268 -10.45 -13.37 -2.88
N LEU A 269 -9.24 -12.79 -2.86
CA LEU A 269 -8.94 -11.42 -3.28
C LEU A 269 -9.66 -10.31 -2.49
N ALA A 270 -10.43 -10.64 -1.45
CA ALA A 270 -11.12 -9.66 -0.64
C ALA A 270 -10.26 -9.07 0.48
N PHE A 271 -9.16 -9.75 0.85
CA PHE A 271 -8.25 -9.35 1.92
C PHE A 271 -8.99 -9.03 3.24
N ALA A 272 -9.98 -9.87 3.54
CA ALA A 272 -10.88 -9.75 4.67
C ALA A 272 -10.40 -10.63 5.84
N PHE A 273 -10.45 -10.09 7.06
CA PHE A 273 -9.96 -10.71 8.28
C PHE A 273 -10.98 -10.62 9.41
N ASN A 274 -11.05 -11.67 10.21
CA ASN A 274 -11.89 -11.75 11.39
C ASN A 274 -11.02 -11.92 12.63
N ARG A 275 -11.57 -11.54 13.79
CA ARG A 275 -10.98 -11.94 15.06
C ARG A 275 -10.96 -13.47 15.14
N PRO A 276 -9.85 -14.11 15.54
CA PRO A 276 -9.91 -15.52 15.88
C PRO A 276 -10.97 -15.69 16.95
N GLU A 277 -11.87 -16.65 16.80
CA GLU A 277 -12.73 -17.01 17.93
C GLU A 277 -11.81 -17.34 19.10
N ARG A 278 -11.84 -16.51 20.16
CA ARG A 278 -11.33 -16.98 21.45
C ARG A 278 -12.20 -18.19 21.72
N GLU A 279 -11.61 -19.39 21.70
CA GLU A 279 -12.26 -20.59 22.18
C GLU A 279 -12.95 -20.21 23.50
N SER A 280 -14.27 -20.13 23.47
CA SER A 280 -15.06 -20.28 24.68
C SER A 280 -14.55 -21.58 25.31
N ALA A 281 -13.91 -21.45 26.47
CA ALA A 281 -13.24 -22.50 27.23
C ALA A 281 -13.58 -23.90 26.72
N ASN A 282 -12.60 -24.58 26.12
CA ASN A 282 -12.72 -25.93 25.61
C ASN A 282 -13.42 -26.86 26.63
N VAL A 283 -14.72 -27.10 26.46
CA VAL A 283 -15.47 -28.17 27.14
C VAL A 283 -15.32 -29.50 26.38
N PHE A 284 -14.53 -29.52 25.29
CA PHE A 284 -14.07 -30.78 24.70
C PHE A 284 -12.73 -31.20 25.31
N SER A 285 -12.80 -31.57 26.59
CA SER A 285 -12.01 -32.68 27.10
C SER A 285 -12.45 -33.95 26.35
N GLY A 286 -11.73 -34.29 25.28
CA GLY A 286 -11.99 -35.52 24.52
C GLY A 286 -10.87 -35.73 23.53
N ALA A 287 -9.90 -36.58 23.89
CA ALA A 287 -8.78 -36.95 23.05
C ALA A 287 -9.24 -37.32 21.62
N TRP A 288 -8.70 -36.65 20.62
CA TRP A 288 -8.84 -37.11 19.24
C TRP A 288 -7.95 -38.34 19.02
N PRO A 289 -8.48 -39.40 18.38
CA PRO A 289 -7.76 -40.64 18.20
C PRO A 289 -6.57 -40.44 17.26
N VAL A 290 -5.41 -40.92 17.69
CA VAL A 290 -4.16 -40.90 16.92
C VAL A 290 -4.35 -41.69 15.62
N PRO A 291 -4.03 -41.14 14.43
CA PRO A 291 -4.08 -41.90 13.19
C PRO A 291 -3.01 -43.02 13.19
N PRO A 292 -3.28 -44.17 12.55
CA PRO A 292 -2.38 -45.32 12.60
C PRO A 292 -1.04 -45.02 11.93
N VAL A 293 0.05 -45.41 12.62
CA VAL A 293 1.44 -45.28 12.17
C VAL A 293 1.65 -46.02 10.85
N ALA A 294 2.08 -45.30 9.82
CA ALA A 294 2.46 -45.88 8.53
C ALA A 294 3.79 -46.65 8.63
N LYS A 295 3.87 -47.80 7.95
CA LYS A 295 5.03 -48.71 7.94
C LYS A 295 6.31 -48.05 7.37
N PRO A 296 7.52 -48.49 7.77
CA PRO A 296 8.77 -47.92 7.30
C PRO A 296 9.05 -48.28 5.83
N LEU A 297 9.56 -47.30 5.08
CA LEU A 297 10.09 -47.48 3.72
C LEU A 297 11.48 -48.15 3.74
N PRO A 298 11.85 -48.90 2.68
CA PRO A 298 13.13 -49.59 2.58
C PRO A 298 14.32 -48.63 2.39
N PRO A 299 15.55 -49.06 2.73
CA PRO A 299 16.73 -48.18 2.75
C PRO A 299 17.19 -47.77 1.35
N MET A 300 17.35 -46.46 1.14
CA MET A 300 17.97 -45.89 -0.06
C MET A 300 19.48 -46.21 -0.10
N LYS A 301 19.97 -46.54 -1.30
CA LYS A 301 21.37 -46.82 -1.59
C LYS A 301 22.23 -45.54 -1.57
N ARG A 302 23.48 -45.76 -1.16
CA ARG A 302 24.63 -44.86 -0.92
C ARG A 302 24.71 -43.50 -1.63
N ALA A 303 25.24 -42.56 -0.86
CA ALA A 303 25.57 -41.18 -1.17
C ALA A 303 26.44 -41.01 -2.42
N PHE A 304 26.12 -39.95 -3.18
CA PHE A 304 26.99 -39.39 -4.21
C PHE A 304 28.23 -38.80 -3.54
N VAL A 305 29.41 -39.25 -3.95
CA VAL A 305 30.70 -38.68 -3.54
C VAL A 305 31.04 -37.53 -4.49
N LEU A 306 31.30 -36.34 -3.96
CA LEU A 306 31.77 -35.19 -4.74
C LEU A 306 33.22 -35.43 -5.22
N PRO A 307 33.58 -35.04 -6.46
CA PRO A 307 34.95 -35.16 -6.95
C PRO A 307 35.91 -34.15 -6.30
N ALA A 308 37.17 -34.57 -6.14
CA ALA A 308 38.22 -33.97 -5.31
C ALA A 308 38.82 -32.62 -5.77
N TRP A 309 38.12 -31.83 -6.59
CA TRP A 309 38.56 -30.47 -6.96
C TRP A 309 37.89 -29.36 -6.13
N ALA A 310 37.01 -29.72 -5.20
CA ALA A 310 36.26 -28.78 -4.34
C ALA A 310 37.02 -28.31 -3.08
N SER A 311 38.35 -28.46 -3.02
CA SER A 311 39.18 -28.02 -1.89
C SER A 311 40.42 -27.28 -2.39
N ALA A 312 40.25 -26.06 -2.87
CA ALA A 312 41.35 -25.11 -3.05
C ALA A 312 40.94 -23.75 -2.47
N PRO A 313 41.80 -23.09 -1.66
CA PRO A 313 41.46 -21.82 -1.03
C PRO A 313 41.38 -20.69 -2.08
N LEU A 314 40.35 -19.85 -1.97
CA LEU A 314 40.17 -18.65 -2.78
C LEU A 314 41.29 -17.63 -2.45
N ALA A 315 42.16 -17.36 -3.41
CA ALA A 315 43.10 -16.26 -3.34
C ALA A 315 42.35 -14.92 -3.50
N VAL A 316 42.39 -14.09 -2.47
CA VAL A 316 41.85 -12.72 -2.49
C VAL A 316 42.77 -11.86 -3.36
N ARG A 317 42.29 -11.45 -4.54
CA ARG A 317 42.93 -10.40 -5.34
C ARG A 317 42.46 -9.04 -4.82
N SER A 318 43.41 -8.20 -4.40
CA SER A 318 43.20 -6.79 -4.09
C SER A 318 42.82 -6.02 -5.36
N VAL A 319 41.77 -5.20 -5.26
CA VAL A 319 41.39 -4.25 -6.31
C VAL A 319 42.18 -2.94 -6.11
N PRO A 320 42.83 -2.38 -7.14
CA PRO A 320 43.54 -1.11 -7.02
C PRO A 320 42.58 0.09 -6.95
N LEU A 321 42.94 1.08 -6.14
CA LEU A 321 42.29 2.40 -6.07
C LEU A 321 42.41 3.12 -7.43
N ALA A 322 41.29 3.44 -8.08
CA ALA A 322 41.25 4.30 -9.26
C ALA A 322 40.63 5.67 -8.93
N LYS A 323 41.28 6.73 -9.44
CA LYS A 323 41.05 8.16 -9.16
C LYS A 323 39.68 8.68 -9.65
N PRO A 324 39.19 9.83 -9.13
CA PRO A 324 37.92 10.42 -9.55
C PRO A 324 38.01 10.92 -11.00
N ARG A 325 37.02 10.59 -11.82
CA ARG A 325 36.84 11.16 -13.17
C ARG A 325 35.80 12.28 -13.13
N GLU A 326 36.14 13.36 -13.84
CA GLU A 326 35.40 14.60 -13.99
C GLU A 326 33.95 14.41 -14.45
N GLU A 327 33.06 15.21 -13.87
CA GLU A 327 31.65 15.34 -14.25
C GLU A 327 31.53 16.01 -15.62
N GLU A 328 31.16 15.24 -16.63
CA GLU A 328 30.77 15.77 -17.94
C GLU A 328 29.26 16.09 -17.91
N ARG A 329 28.91 17.38 -18.05
CA ARG A 329 27.52 17.84 -18.21
C ARG A 329 26.97 17.33 -19.54
N VAL A 330 25.86 16.58 -19.49
CA VAL A 330 25.16 16.09 -20.67
C VAL A 330 23.89 16.93 -20.89
N GLU A 331 23.78 17.52 -22.07
CA GLU A 331 22.59 18.25 -22.56
C GLU A 331 21.37 17.32 -22.74
N PRO A 332 20.13 17.84 -22.65
CA PRO A 332 18.92 17.01 -22.68
C PRO A 332 18.69 16.40 -24.07
N ALA A 333 18.70 15.07 -24.12
CA ALA A 333 18.39 14.27 -25.30
C ALA A 333 16.87 14.27 -25.61
N PRO A 334 16.47 14.10 -26.89
CA PRO A 334 15.07 14.13 -27.33
C PRO A 334 14.26 12.97 -26.74
N ALA A 335 12.93 13.13 -26.74
CA ALA A 335 11.94 12.24 -26.13
C ALA A 335 12.35 10.76 -26.18
N ALA A 336 12.73 10.22 -25.02
CA ALA A 336 13.25 8.87 -24.88
C ALA A 336 12.17 7.86 -25.30
N ASP A 337 12.57 6.89 -26.13
CA ASP A 337 11.78 5.71 -26.47
C ASP A 337 12.17 4.56 -25.53
N LEU A 338 11.18 3.80 -25.05
CA LEU A 338 11.42 2.63 -24.19
C LEU A 338 12.20 1.53 -24.92
N ALA A 339 12.09 1.46 -26.26
CA ALA A 339 12.89 0.54 -27.06
C ALA A 339 14.39 0.80 -26.93
N GLN A 340 14.80 2.08 -26.96
CA GLN A 340 16.19 2.48 -26.79
C GLN A 340 16.74 2.12 -25.40
N ALA A 341 15.95 2.30 -24.34
CA ALA A 341 16.34 1.90 -23.00
C ALA A 341 16.59 0.39 -22.89
N ARG A 342 15.84 -0.41 -23.66
CA ARG A 342 15.99 -1.87 -23.72
C ARG A 342 17.25 -2.29 -24.47
N GLU A 343 17.53 -1.69 -25.62
CA GLU A 343 18.77 -1.92 -26.36
C GLU A 343 20.02 -1.61 -25.52
N LEU A 344 19.98 -0.53 -24.73
CA LEU A 344 21.05 -0.19 -23.81
C LEU A 344 21.22 -1.24 -22.70
N ALA A 345 20.11 -1.78 -22.18
CA ALA A 345 20.14 -2.85 -21.18
C ALA A 345 20.73 -4.14 -21.77
N ASP A 346 20.30 -4.53 -22.97
CA ASP A 346 20.77 -5.71 -23.70
C ASP A 346 22.26 -5.60 -24.07
N ALA A 347 22.74 -4.38 -24.33
CA ALA A 347 24.16 -4.07 -24.54
C ALA A 347 25.00 -4.00 -23.24
N GLY A 348 24.40 -4.27 -22.07
CA GLY A 348 25.07 -4.24 -20.77
C GLY A 348 25.39 -2.83 -20.25
N ARG A 349 24.89 -1.77 -20.89
CA ARG A 349 25.10 -0.38 -20.50
C ARG A 349 24.06 0.05 -19.46
N LEU A 350 24.09 -0.58 -18.29
CA LEU A 350 23.04 -0.49 -17.27
C LEU A 350 22.75 0.94 -16.79
N ASP A 351 23.77 1.79 -16.64
CA ASP A 351 23.63 3.21 -16.24
C ASP A 351 22.91 4.07 -17.26
N ALA A 352 23.25 3.89 -18.54
CA ALA A 352 22.56 4.55 -19.63
C ALA A 352 21.12 4.02 -19.77
N ALA A 353 20.93 2.71 -19.62
CA ALA A 353 19.62 2.06 -19.69
C ALA A 353 18.66 2.55 -18.58
N ALA A 354 19.13 2.63 -17.33
CA ALA A 354 18.32 3.12 -16.22
C ALA A 354 17.94 4.60 -16.38
N SER A 355 18.89 5.42 -16.87
CA SER A 355 18.65 6.84 -17.13
C SER A 355 17.62 7.03 -18.25
N ALA A 356 17.75 6.27 -19.35
CA ALA A 356 16.80 6.29 -20.45
C ALA A 356 15.40 5.80 -20.03
N ALA A 357 15.32 4.73 -19.26
CA ALA A 357 14.05 4.22 -18.73
C ALA A 357 13.39 5.21 -17.75
N ARG A 358 14.18 5.94 -16.94
CA ARG A 358 13.66 7.00 -16.06
C ARG A 358 13.14 8.18 -16.85
N ALA A 359 13.89 8.66 -17.85
CA ALA A 359 13.47 9.74 -18.74
C ALA A 359 12.18 9.38 -19.49
N PHE A 360 12.04 8.12 -19.92
CA PHE A 360 10.80 7.61 -20.50
C PHE A 360 9.62 7.69 -19.52
N LEU A 361 9.85 7.32 -18.25
CA LEU A 361 8.85 7.38 -17.19
C LEU A 361 8.47 8.81 -16.79
N ASP A 362 9.35 9.78 -16.96
CA ASP A 362 9.02 11.19 -16.72
C ASP A 362 7.94 11.68 -17.71
N ALA A 363 7.98 11.19 -18.95
CA ALA A 363 6.94 11.42 -19.95
C ALA A 363 5.74 10.46 -19.81
N HIS A 364 5.96 9.23 -19.34
CA HIS A 364 4.94 8.18 -19.23
C HIS A 364 4.89 7.53 -17.83
N PRO A 365 4.43 8.23 -16.79
CA PRO A 365 4.55 7.76 -15.40
C PRO A 365 3.76 6.49 -15.05
N SER A 366 2.88 6.04 -15.94
CA SER A 366 2.00 4.87 -15.74
C SER A 366 2.33 3.70 -16.66
N ASN A 367 3.51 3.70 -17.30
CA ASN A 367 3.92 2.61 -18.18
C ASN A 367 4.49 1.43 -17.38
N ALA A 368 3.80 0.29 -17.39
CA ALA A 368 4.18 -0.90 -16.62
C ALA A 368 5.50 -1.54 -17.14
N ASP A 369 5.69 -1.60 -18.46
CA ASP A 369 6.88 -2.18 -19.10
C ASP A 369 8.17 -1.42 -18.75
N ALA A 370 8.08 -0.10 -18.57
CA ALA A 370 9.20 0.73 -18.18
C ALA A 370 9.61 0.50 -16.71
N TYR A 371 8.64 0.30 -15.82
CA TYR A 371 8.94 -0.13 -14.45
C TYR A 371 9.48 -1.56 -14.41
N TYR A 372 8.96 -2.47 -15.23
CA TYR A 372 9.51 -3.81 -15.34
C TYR A 372 10.98 -3.78 -15.82
N LEU A 373 11.29 -2.98 -16.85
CA LEU A 373 12.65 -2.81 -17.36
C LEU A 373 13.61 -2.27 -16.29
N LEU A 374 13.17 -1.28 -15.49
CA LEU A 374 13.95 -0.81 -14.34
C LEU A 374 14.21 -1.91 -13.31
N GLY A 375 13.24 -2.82 -13.11
CA GLY A 375 13.41 -3.99 -12.24
C GLY A 375 14.51 -4.93 -12.73
N VAL A 376 14.49 -5.24 -14.03
CA VAL A 376 15.51 -6.10 -14.66
C VAL A 376 16.90 -5.47 -14.61
N ILE A 377 17.00 -4.16 -14.86
CA ILE A 377 18.27 -3.41 -14.79
C ILE A 377 18.81 -3.42 -13.35
N ALA A 378 17.95 -3.22 -12.35
CA ALA A 378 18.34 -3.28 -10.94
C ALA A 378 18.82 -4.68 -10.53
N ASP A 379 18.17 -5.75 -11.00
CA ASP A 379 18.66 -7.12 -10.76
C ASP A 379 20.04 -7.35 -11.39
N ALA A 380 20.27 -6.87 -12.61
CA ALA A 380 21.56 -6.97 -13.29
C ALA A 380 22.70 -6.22 -12.56
N ARG A 381 22.36 -5.22 -11.74
CA ARG A 381 23.28 -4.51 -10.85
C ARG A 381 23.45 -5.12 -9.47
N GLY A 382 22.67 -6.15 -9.13
CA GLY A 382 22.61 -6.71 -7.76
C GLY A 382 21.81 -5.87 -6.77
N GLU A 383 21.01 -4.92 -7.25
CA GLU A 383 20.17 -4.02 -6.43
C GLU A 383 18.83 -4.69 -6.09
N HIS A 384 18.86 -5.83 -5.40
CA HIS A 384 17.69 -6.71 -5.20
C HIS A 384 16.49 -6.06 -4.48
N GLN A 385 16.71 -5.06 -3.63
CA GLN A 385 15.60 -4.33 -3.00
C GLN A 385 14.93 -3.36 -3.97
N ALA A 386 15.73 -2.70 -4.83
CA ALA A 386 15.22 -1.76 -5.83
C ALA A 386 14.44 -2.49 -6.93
N SER A 387 14.93 -3.65 -7.38
CA SER A 387 14.27 -4.46 -8.40
C SER A 387 12.87 -4.90 -7.97
N ARG A 388 12.71 -5.33 -6.72
CA ARG A 388 11.40 -5.71 -6.14
C ARG A 388 10.42 -4.54 -6.10
N GLY A 389 10.89 -3.36 -5.73
CA GLY A 389 10.08 -2.14 -5.76
C GLY A 389 9.57 -1.85 -7.17
N HIS A 390 10.43 -2.01 -8.17
CA HIS A 390 10.10 -1.83 -9.58
C HIS A 390 9.12 -2.89 -10.11
N TYR A 391 9.32 -4.18 -9.81
CA TYR A 391 8.37 -5.22 -10.19
C TYR A 391 7.00 -5.04 -9.54
N ARG A 392 6.96 -4.67 -8.25
CA ARG A 392 5.68 -4.34 -7.58
C ARG A 392 4.98 -3.17 -8.24
N ARG A 393 5.72 -2.14 -8.66
CA ARG A 393 5.15 -0.98 -9.36
C ARG A 393 4.64 -1.35 -10.75
N ALA A 394 5.35 -2.21 -11.49
CA ALA A 394 4.88 -2.77 -12.75
C ALA A 394 3.57 -3.56 -12.56
N LEU A 395 3.49 -4.42 -11.55
CA LEU A 395 2.29 -5.21 -11.23
C LEU A 395 1.12 -4.39 -10.68
N TYR A 396 1.41 -3.24 -10.10
CA TYR A 396 0.39 -2.29 -9.68
C TYR A 396 -0.29 -1.63 -10.89
N LEU A 397 0.49 -1.29 -11.92
CA LEU A 397 0.01 -0.65 -13.14
C LEU A 397 -0.62 -1.65 -14.11
N ASP A 398 0.00 -2.84 -14.25
CA ASP A 398 -0.54 -3.97 -14.98
C ASP A 398 -0.51 -5.24 -14.11
N PRO A 399 -1.64 -5.57 -13.45
CA PRO A 399 -1.80 -6.78 -12.65
C PRO A 399 -1.62 -8.09 -13.44
N ALA A 400 -1.67 -8.06 -14.77
CA ALA A 400 -1.47 -9.21 -15.64
C ALA A 400 -0.05 -9.27 -16.23
N HIS A 401 0.86 -8.36 -15.86
CA HIS A 401 2.22 -8.32 -16.40
C HIS A 401 3.00 -9.57 -15.98
N ARG A 402 3.08 -10.51 -16.92
CA ARG A 402 3.56 -11.88 -16.68
C ARG A 402 5.02 -11.92 -16.25
N GLU A 403 5.86 -11.18 -16.93
CA GLU A 403 7.30 -11.11 -16.70
C GLU A 403 7.58 -10.56 -15.30
N ALA A 404 6.92 -9.47 -14.91
CA ALA A 404 7.03 -8.92 -13.56
C ALA A 404 6.56 -9.91 -12.47
N LEU A 405 5.51 -10.70 -12.73
CA LEU A 405 5.08 -11.77 -11.82
C LEU A 405 6.16 -12.85 -11.65
N THR A 406 6.77 -13.29 -12.75
CA THR A 406 7.81 -14.33 -12.74
C THR A 406 9.09 -13.84 -12.05
N HIS A 407 9.54 -12.62 -12.35
CA HIS A 407 10.73 -12.04 -11.73
C HIS A 407 10.54 -11.78 -10.24
N LEU A 408 9.39 -11.23 -9.83
CA LEU A 408 9.10 -11.06 -8.40
C LEU A 408 8.97 -12.40 -7.66
N ALA A 409 8.45 -13.44 -8.31
CA ALA A 409 8.44 -14.79 -7.72
C ALA A 409 9.85 -15.32 -7.50
N ALA A 410 10.76 -15.12 -8.45
CA ALA A 410 12.16 -15.51 -8.30
C ALA A 410 12.83 -14.76 -7.13
N CYS A 411 12.55 -13.45 -6.99
CA CYS A 411 13.02 -12.69 -5.82
C CYS A 411 12.51 -13.29 -4.51
N LEU A 412 11.22 -13.66 -4.43
CA LEU A 412 10.64 -14.25 -3.22
C LEU A 412 11.22 -15.63 -2.88
N SER A 413 11.47 -16.49 -3.87
CA SER A 413 12.16 -17.77 -3.64
C SER A 413 13.57 -17.57 -3.12
N LEU A 414 14.32 -16.58 -3.61
CA LEU A 414 15.67 -16.27 -3.11
C LEU A 414 15.66 -15.84 -1.63
N ASP A 415 14.58 -15.24 -1.15
CA ASP A 415 14.41 -14.89 0.26
C ASP A 415 13.82 -16.03 1.12
N GLY A 416 13.55 -17.19 0.52
CA GLY A 416 12.94 -18.34 1.19
C GLY A 416 11.41 -18.28 1.31
N ASP A 417 10.73 -17.30 0.68
CA ASP A 417 9.26 -17.28 0.60
C ASP A 417 8.75 -18.10 -0.60
N GLU A 418 8.90 -19.42 -0.47
CA GLU A 418 8.43 -20.39 -1.47
C GLU A 418 6.90 -20.43 -1.60
N SER A 419 6.17 -19.89 -0.63
CA SER A 419 4.72 -19.81 -0.67
C SER A 419 4.24 -18.66 -1.55
N GLY A 420 4.82 -17.47 -1.36
CA GLY A 420 4.55 -16.28 -2.17
C GLY A 420 5.03 -16.46 -3.61
N ALA A 421 6.20 -17.07 -3.80
CA ALA A 421 6.71 -17.39 -5.14
C ALA A 421 5.75 -18.29 -5.93
N ARG A 422 5.26 -19.38 -5.31
CA ARG A 422 4.28 -20.27 -5.94
C ARG A 422 2.98 -19.56 -6.31
N LEU A 423 2.49 -18.66 -5.47
CA LEU A 423 1.27 -17.90 -5.74
C LEU A 423 1.42 -16.97 -6.95
N LEU A 424 2.55 -16.27 -7.04
CA LEU A 424 2.86 -15.39 -8.17
C LEU A 424 3.07 -16.18 -9.47
N LEU A 425 3.74 -17.34 -9.41
CA LEU A 425 3.88 -18.23 -10.58
C LEU A 425 2.54 -18.80 -11.04
N ALA A 426 1.66 -19.20 -10.11
CA ALA A 426 0.30 -19.66 -10.43
C ALA A 426 -0.56 -18.53 -11.04
N ARG A 427 -0.29 -17.27 -10.69
CA ARG A 427 -0.93 -16.12 -11.33
C ARG A 427 -0.37 -15.88 -12.73
N ALA A 428 0.96 -15.95 -12.91
CA ALA A 428 1.61 -15.82 -14.21
C ALA A 428 1.13 -16.89 -15.21
N GLY A 429 0.95 -18.13 -14.75
CA GLY A 429 0.42 -19.23 -15.56
C GLY A 429 -1.06 -19.12 -15.95
N ARG A 430 -1.84 -18.27 -15.26
CA ARG A 430 -3.24 -17.99 -15.63
C ARG A 430 -3.36 -16.91 -16.70
N VAL A 431 -2.38 -16.00 -16.79
CA VAL A 431 -2.32 -14.98 -17.84
C VAL A 431 -2.15 -15.61 -19.22
N THR A 432 -1.39 -16.70 -19.33
CA THR A 432 -1.19 -17.43 -20.60
C THR A 432 -2.41 -18.26 -21.04
N GLY A 433 -3.31 -18.60 -20.11
CA GLY A 433 -4.52 -19.39 -20.40
C GLY A 433 -5.70 -18.57 -20.94
N SER A 434 -5.61 -17.24 -20.94
CA SER A 434 -6.69 -16.33 -21.37
C SER A 434 -6.60 -15.88 -22.83
N THR A 435 -5.63 -16.41 -23.60
CA THR A 435 -5.37 -16.06 -25.01
C THR A 435 -5.72 -17.18 -26.00
N ARG A 436 -6.77 -17.95 -25.72
CA ARG A 436 -7.40 -18.84 -26.72
C ARG A 436 -8.90 -18.70 -26.74
#